data_AF-A0A6P0HC02-F1
#
_entry.id   AF-A0A6P0HC02-F1
#
_cell.length_a   1.000
_cell.length_b   1.000
_cell.length_c   1.000
_cell.angle_alpha   90.00
_cell.angle_beta   90.00
_cell.angle_gamma   90.00
#
_symmetry.space_group_name_H-M   'P 1'
#
loop_
_entity.id
_entity.type
_entity.pdbx_description
1 polymer ?
#
loop_
_entity_poly.entity_id
_entity_poly.type
_entity_poly.pdbx_seq_one_letter_code
_entity_poly.pdbx_strand_id
1 'polypeptide(L)'
;MPPRGLTRWTGAPRRVRVVAAATVLLLGYGTAVHVIQLVDAGFAPYPHLPGWLRSYFIGLTVLDPLAAVLLARARRSGVVLAVGVLVTDAAANAWANLVLDESPGLTSGRVGTAVIAALAVVLLVTARPLWRHAGGPGR
;
A
#
# COMPACT_ATOMS: atom_id res chain seq x y z
N MET A 1 -10.10 -5.38 23.83
CA MET A 1 -10.61 -6.35 22.84
C MET A 1 -9.80 -6.17 21.55
N PRO A 2 -8.94 -7.11 21.14
CA PRO A 2 -8.13 -6.92 19.94
C PRO A 2 -9.03 -6.86 18.68
N PRO A 3 -8.71 -6.03 17.69
CA PRO A 3 -9.52 -5.90 16.48
C PRO A 3 -9.68 -7.26 15.79
N ARG A 4 -10.93 -7.66 15.55
CA ARG A 4 -11.37 -9.00 15.07
C ARG A 4 -10.81 -9.45 13.70
N GLY A 5 -9.96 -8.64 13.05
CA GLY A 5 -9.37 -8.96 11.74
C GLY A 5 -8.17 -9.91 11.84
N LEU A 6 -7.19 -9.59 12.67
CA LEU A 6 -5.90 -10.30 12.75
C LEU A 6 -6.01 -11.73 13.30
N THR A 7 -7.11 -12.06 13.98
CA THR A 7 -7.37 -13.41 14.51
C THR A 7 -7.54 -14.46 13.40
N ARG A 8 -7.80 -14.07 12.15
CA ARG A 8 -7.91 -15.02 11.03
C ARG A 8 -6.58 -15.55 10.51
N TRP A 9 -5.46 -14.99 10.95
CA TRP A 9 -4.11 -15.46 10.58
C TRP A 9 -3.50 -16.40 11.63
N THR A 10 -4.25 -16.84 12.65
CA THR A 10 -3.73 -17.63 13.78
C THR A 10 -3.11 -18.97 13.37
N GLY A 11 -3.62 -19.61 12.30
CA GLY A 11 -3.06 -20.85 11.75
C GLY A 11 -1.84 -20.67 10.86
N ALA A 12 -1.43 -19.44 10.57
CA ALA A 12 -0.27 -19.15 9.73
C ALA A 12 1.03 -19.04 10.56
N PRO A 13 2.21 -19.37 9.98
CA PRO A 13 3.49 -19.15 10.63
C PRO A 13 3.67 -17.72 11.11
N ARG A 14 4.35 -17.51 12.25
CA ARG A 14 4.56 -16.18 12.86
C ARG A 14 5.07 -15.14 11.86
N ARG A 15 5.99 -15.53 10.97
CA ARG A 15 6.53 -14.64 9.91
C ARG A 15 5.43 -14.12 8.98
N VAL A 16 4.53 -14.98 8.53
CA VAL A 16 3.40 -14.60 7.65
C VAL A 16 2.45 -13.66 8.38
N ARG A 17 2.16 -13.92 9.65
CA ARG A 17 1.33 -13.04 10.49
C ARG A 17 1.92 -11.64 10.64
N VAL A 18 3.23 -11.56 10.90
CA VAL A 18 3.95 -10.29 11.04
C VAL A 18 3.93 -9.54 9.72
N VAL A 19 4.21 -10.19 8.59
CA VAL A 19 4.14 -9.57 7.27
C VAL A 19 2.73 -9.05 7.00
N ALA A 20 1.69 -9.86 7.18
CA ALA A 20 0.31 -9.42 6.97
C ALA A 20 -0.08 -8.22 7.84
N ALA A 21 0.29 -8.24 9.13
CA ALA A 21 0.05 -7.12 10.04
C ALA A 21 0.81 -5.86 9.60
N ALA A 22 2.09 -5.99 9.25
CA ALA A 22 2.91 -4.89 8.78
C ALA A 22 2.34 -4.28 7.48
N THR A 23 1.91 -5.11 6.52
CA THR A 23 1.28 -4.64 5.29
C THR A 23 -0.05 -3.93 5.55
N VAL A 24 -0.88 -4.42 6.48
CA VAL A 24 -2.12 -3.73 6.88
C VAL A 24 -1.83 -2.36 7.49
N LEU A 25 -0.84 -2.27 8.38
CA LEU A 25 -0.42 -1.00 8.98
C LEU A 25 0.16 -0.05 7.94
N LEU A 26 0.96 -0.56 7.01
CA LEU A 26 1.54 0.22 5.92
C LEU A 26 0.46 0.82 5.01
N LEU A 27 -0.53 0.02 4.59
CA LEU A 27 -1.65 0.51 3.78
C LEU A 27 -2.49 1.52 4.57
N GLY A 28 -2.70 1.30 5.86
CA GLY A 28 -3.37 2.28 6.72
C GLY A 28 -2.60 3.60 6.82
N TYR A 29 -1.27 3.55 6.92
CA TYR A 29 -0.40 4.73 6.88
C TYR A 29 -0.46 5.44 5.52
N GLY A 30 -0.37 4.70 4.41
CA GLY A 30 -0.53 5.24 3.05
C GLY A 30 -1.87 5.96 2.88
N THR A 31 -2.96 5.33 3.34
CA THR A 31 -4.30 5.95 3.37
C THR A 31 -4.28 7.29 4.09
N ALA A 32 -3.68 7.34 5.30
CA ALA A 32 -3.62 8.57 6.08
C ALA A 32 -2.82 9.66 5.35
N VAL A 33 -1.68 9.31 4.75
CA VAL A 33 -0.87 10.24 3.94
C VAL A 33 -1.69 10.79 2.78
N HIS A 34 -2.35 9.94 1.99
CA HIS A 34 -3.14 10.38 0.84
C HIS A 34 -4.34 11.24 1.25
N VAL A 35 -5.01 10.91 2.36
CA VAL A 35 -6.13 11.71 2.90
C VAL A 35 -5.64 13.08 3.38
N ILE A 36 -4.53 13.13 4.12
CA ILE A 36 -3.93 14.40 4.58
C ILE A 36 -3.58 15.28 3.37
N GLN A 37 -2.90 14.71 2.37
CA GLN A 37 -2.54 15.42 1.13
C GLN A 37 -3.78 15.94 0.37
N LEU A 38 -4.86 15.15 0.35
CA LEU A 38 -6.13 15.54 -0.28
C LEU A 38 -6.82 16.69 0.46
N VAL A 39 -6.89 16.61 1.79
CA VAL A 39 -7.56 17.61 2.65
C VAL A 39 -6.77 18.92 2.68
N ASP A 40 -5.45 18.86 2.87
CA ASP A 40 -4.57 20.03 2.91
C ASP A 40 -4.59 20.81 1.59
N ALA A 41 -4.82 20.11 0.47
CA ALA A 41 -4.93 20.71 -0.85
C ALA A 41 -6.36 21.13 -1.23
N GLY A 42 -7.31 21.14 -0.29
CA GLY A 42 -8.71 21.55 -0.55
C GLY A 42 -9.42 20.67 -1.57
N PHE A 43 -9.17 19.36 -1.55
CA PHE A 43 -9.66 18.37 -2.52
C PHE A 43 -9.13 18.50 -3.96
N ALA A 44 -8.09 19.31 -4.18
CA ALA A 44 -7.41 19.45 -5.48
C ALA A 44 -5.87 19.24 -5.38
N PRO A 45 -5.39 18.05 -4.97
CA PRO A 45 -3.96 17.81 -4.75
C PRO A 45 -3.17 17.67 -6.05
N TYR A 46 -1.86 17.90 -5.96
CA TYR A 46 -0.87 17.73 -7.02
C TYR A 46 -1.19 18.49 -8.32
N PRO A 47 -1.25 19.84 -8.29
CA PRO A 47 -1.64 20.64 -9.46
C PRO A 47 -0.68 20.48 -10.66
N HIS A 48 0.58 20.15 -10.40
CA HIS A 48 1.64 19.98 -11.40
C HIS A 48 1.69 18.58 -12.03
N LEU A 49 0.94 17.60 -11.51
CA LEU A 49 0.95 16.25 -12.06
C LEU A 49 -0.09 16.08 -13.18
N PRO A 50 0.17 15.19 -14.17
CA PRO A 50 -0.82 14.78 -15.16
C PRO A 50 -2.10 14.28 -14.49
N GLY A 51 -3.26 14.57 -15.10
CA GLY A 51 -4.57 14.27 -14.52
C GLY A 51 -4.78 12.80 -14.14
N TRP A 52 -4.25 11.85 -14.93
CA TRP A 52 -4.34 10.43 -14.63
C TRP A 52 -3.57 10.04 -13.35
N LEU A 53 -2.40 10.64 -13.12
CA LEU A 53 -1.54 10.35 -11.97
C LEU A 53 -2.12 10.95 -10.69
N ARG A 54 -2.69 12.16 -10.80
CA ARG A 54 -3.50 12.77 -9.74
C ARG A 54 -4.68 11.87 -9.36
N SER A 55 -5.49 11.44 -10.33
CA SER A 55 -6.62 10.55 -10.10
C SER A 55 -6.19 9.23 -9.47
N TYR A 56 -5.03 8.70 -9.86
CA TYR A 56 -4.44 7.52 -9.25
C TYR A 56 -4.14 7.73 -7.76
N PHE A 57 -3.39 8.77 -7.38
CA PHE A 57 -3.07 9.06 -5.97
C PHE A 57 -4.32 9.33 -5.13
N ILE A 58 -5.33 10.02 -5.68
CA ILE A 58 -6.62 10.18 -5.01
C ILE A 58 -7.30 8.81 -4.83
N GLY A 59 -7.26 7.94 -5.85
CA GLY A 59 -7.82 6.59 -5.79
C GLY A 59 -7.21 5.72 -4.68
N LEU A 60 -5.96 5.95 -4.29
CA LEU A 60 -5.31 5.24 -3.18
C LEU A 60 -6.01 5.47 -1.83
N THR A 61 -6.71 6.60 -1.65
CA THR A 61 -7.56 6.82 -0.46
C THR A 61 -8.66 5.76 -0.29
N VAL A 62 -9.02 5.05 -1.38
CA VAL A 62 -10.00 3.96 -1.39
C VAL A 62 -9.32 2.60 -1.53
N LEU A 63 -8.32 2.48 -2.41
CA LEU A 63 -7.66 1.21 -2.69
C LEU A 63 -6.86 0.70 -1.49
N ASP A 64 -6.15 1.58 -0.77
CA ASP A 64 -5.36 1.21 0.40
C ASP A 64 -6.22 0.61 1.53
N PRO A 65 -7.29 1.26 2.02
CA PRO A 65 -8.10 0.69 3.08
C PRO A 65 -8.85 -0.56 2.61
N LEU A 66 -9.24 -0.64 1.33
CA LEU A 66 -9.84 -1.85 0.77
C LEU A 66 -8.85 -3.03 0.81
N ALA A 67 -7.62 -2.82 0.34
CA ALA A 67 -6.55 -3.81 0.39
C ALA A 67 -6.25 -4.23 1.84
N ALA A 68 -6.13 -3.26 2.75
CA ALA A 68 -5.86 -3.48 4.16
C ALA A 68 -6.97 -4.34 4.80
N VAL A 69 -8.24 -4.02 4.54
CA VAL A 69 -9.38 -4.76 5.09
C VAL A 69 -9.46 -6.18 4.53
N LEU A 70 -9.27 -6.36 3.22
CA LEU A 70 -9.29 -7.69 2.59
C LEU A 70 -8.14 -8.56 3.11
N LEU A 71 -6.94 -7.97 3.26
CA LEU A 71 -5.76 -8.65 3.76
C LEU A 71 -5.89 -8.98 5.25
N ALA A 72 -6.40 -8.05 6.06
CA ALA A 72 -6.70 -8.29 7.48
C ALA A 72 -7.68 -9.45 7.65
N ARG A 73 -8.63 -9.61 6.72
CA ARG A 73 -9.57 -10.75 6.68
C ARG A 73 -8.99 -12.04 6.10
N ALA A 74 -7.69 -12.10 5.84
CA ALA A 74 -6.99 -13.22 5.23
C ALA A 74 -7.58 -13.66 3.89
N ARG A 75 -8.15 -12.73 3.12
CA ARG A 75 -8.67 -13.01 1.77
C ARG A 75 -7.54 -12.98 0.75
N ARG A 76 -7.55 -13.95 -0.16
CA ARG A 76 -6.62 -14.01 -1.30
C ARG A 76 -6.68 -12.76 -2.19
N SER A 77 -7.88 -12.21 -2.40
CA SER A 77 -8.05 -10.94 -3.10
C SER A 77 -7.34 -9.77 -2.41
N GLY A 78 -7.21 -9.80 -1.08
CA GLY A 78 -6.45 -8.81 -0.33
C GLY A 78 -4.95 -8.89 -0.57
N VAL A 79 -4.40 -10.10 -0.76
CA VAL A 79 -2.98 -10.28 -1.13
C VAL A 79 -2.70 -9.70 -2.50
N VAL A 80 -3.54 -10.03 -3.50
CA VAL A 80 -3.38 -9.52 -4.87
C VAL A 80 -3.54 -8.00 -4.90
N LEU A 81 -4.56 -7.46 -4.24
CA LEU A 81 -4.79 -6.02 -4.23
C LEU A 81 -3.66 -5.27 -3.51
N ALA A 82 -3.18 -5.76 -2.36
CA ALA A 82 -2.07 -5.13 -1.64
C ALA A 82 -0.77 -5.11 -2.46
N VAL A 83 -0.46 -6.21 -3.15
CA VAL A 83 0.69 -6.27 -4.08
C VAL A 83 0.49 -5.28 -5.22
N GLY A 84 -0.68 -5.29 -5.85
CA GLY A 84 -1.02 -4.38 -6.95
C GLY A 84 -0.82 -2.92 -6.55
N VAL A 85 -1.45 -2.50 -5.46
CA VAL A 85 -1.34 -1.15 -4.89
C VAL A 85 0.10 -0.74 -4.65
N LEU A 86 0.88 -1.53 -3.92
CA LEU A 86 2.27 -1.18 -3.59
C LEU A 86 3.17 -1.08 -4.83
N VAL A 87 3.01 -1.99 -5.78
CA VAL A 87 3.80 -1.99 -7.02
C VAL A 87 3.43 -0.81 -7.89
N THR A 88 2.14 -0.54 -8.09
CA THR A 88 1.70 0.60 -8.91
C THR A 88 2.00 1.93 -8.23
N ASP A 89 1.97 1.99 -6.89
CA ASP A 89 2.29 3.21 -6.14
C ASP A 89 3.80 3.51 -6.18
N ALA A 90 4.65 2.48 -6.07
CA ALA A 90 6.08 2.62 -6.31
C ALA A 90 6.36 3.16 -7.73
N ALA A 91 5.68 2.63 -8.75
CA ALA A 91 5.85 3.08 -10.13
C ALA A 91 5.35 4.52 -10.34
N ALA A 92 4.19 4.88 -9.77
CA ALA A 92 3.63 6.21 -9.82
C ALA A 92 4.54 7.25 -9.14
N ASN A 93 5.08 6.92 -7.96
CA ASN A 93 6.04 7.76 -7.25
C ASN A 93 7.37 7.88 -8.00
N ALA A 94 7.87 6.79 -8.60
CA ALA A 94 9.06 6.84 -9.43
C ALA A 94 8.88 7.76 -10.64
N TRP A 95 7.75 7.66 -11.33
CA TRP A 95 7.43 8.56 -12.43
C TRP A 95 7.35 10.02 -11.97
N ALA A 96 6.63 10.30 -10.87
CA ALA A 96 6.51 11.64 -10.32
C ALA A 96 7.86 12.25 -9.92
N ASN A 97 8.68 11.52 -9.17
CA ASN A 97 9.87 12.09 -8.50
C ASN A 97 11.20 11.89 -9.24
N LEU A 98 11.25 10.96 -10.22
CA LEU A 98 12.45 10.69 -11.00
C LEU A 98 12.33 11.14 -12.46
N VAL A 99 11.11 11.25 -12.98
CA VAL A 99 10.87 11.65 -14.38
C VAL A 99 10.29 13.06 -14.50
N LEU A 100 9.28 13.39 -13.69
CA LEU A 100 8.59 14.68 -13.79
C LEU A 100 9.21 15.77 -12.90
N ASP A 101 9.82 15.41 -11.78
CA ASP A 101 10.47 16.36 -10.87
C ASP A 101 11.92 16.64 -11.29
N GLU A 102 12.14 17.86 -11.83
CA GLU A 102 13.44 18.36 -12.30
C GLU A 102 14.37 18.81 -11.17
N SER A 103 13.93 18.78 -9.91
CA SER A 103 14.73 19.23 -8.77
C SER A 103 16.08 18.50 -8.68
N PRO A 104 17.21 19.20 -8.48
CA PRO A 104 18.50 18.54 -8.36
C PRO A 104 18.65 17.82 -7.01
N GLY A 105 19.50 16.78 -6.97
CA GLY A 105 19.95 16.15 -5.73
C GLY A 105 18.96 15.20 -5.04
N LEU A 106 19.18 14.93 -3.76
CA LEU A 106 18.35 14.02 -2.97
C LEU A 106 17.16 14.79 -2.38
N THR A 107 15.97 14.62 -2.95
CA THR A 107 14.72 15.20 -2.43
C THR A 107 14.00 14.21 -1.51
N SER A 108 13.11 14.73 -0.65
CA SER A 108 12.24 13.89 0.19
C SER A 108 11.38 12.93 -0.65
N GLY A 109 10.90 13.38 -1.81
CA GLY A 109 10.14 12.56 -2.76
C GLY A 109 10.94 11.39 -3.34
N ARG A 110 12.23 11.60 -3.65
CA ARG A 110 13.14 10.53 -4.11
C ARG A 110 13.45 9.50 -3.01
N VAL A 111 13.64 9.97 -1.77
CA VAL A 111 13.79 9.07 -0.61
C VAL A 111 12.50 8.26 -0.40
N GLY A 112 11.35 8.92 -0.42
CA GLY A 112 10.05 8.26 -0.31
C GLY A 112 9.82 7.21 -1.41
N THR A 113 10.18 7.54 -2.65
CA THR A 113 10.14 6.62 -3.80
C THR A 113 10.98 5.37 -3.54
N ALA A 114 12.21 5.52 -3.07
CA ALA A 114 13.08 4.38 -2.75
C ALA A 114 12.50 3.49 -1.64
N VAL A 115 11.92 4.10 -0.61
CA VAL A 115 11.27 3.38 0.49
C VAL A 115 10.06 2.60 0.00
N ILE A 116 9.15 3.21 -0.76
CA ILE A 116 7.95 2.54 -1.30
C ILE A 116 8.36 1.41 -2.25
N ALA A 117 9.37 1.61 -3.10
CA ALA A 117 9.90 0.56 -3.97
C ALA A 117 10.46 -0.64 -3.19
N ALA A 118 11.24 -0.39 -2.13
CA ALA A 118 11.75 -1.46 -1.27
C ALA A 118 10.61 -2.25 -0.59
N LEU A 119 9.58 -1.55 -0.10
CA LEU A 119 8.40 -2.17 0.50
C LEU A 119 7.61 -3.00 -0.52
N ALA A 120 7.47 -2.50 -1.75
CA ALA A 120 6.83 -3.24 -2.83
C ALA A 120 7.57 -4.53 -3.18
N VAL A 121 8.91 -4.49 -3.26
CA VAL A 121 9.75 -5.69 -3.48
C VAL A 121 9.59 -6.69 -2.33
N VAL A 122 9.64 -6.24 -1.08
CA VAL A 122 9.42 -7.10 0.10
C VAL A 122 8.05 -7.76 0.05
N LEU A 123 7.01 -7.01 -0.28
CA LEU A 123 5.65 -7.55 -0.38
C LEU A 123 5.53 -8.55 -1.53
N LEU A 124 6.14 -8.27 -2.68
CA LEU A 124 6.15 -9.16 -3.84
C LEU A 124 6.83 -10.50 -3.52
N VAL A 125 7.98 -10.47 -2.84
CA VAL A 125 8.72 -11.67 -2.40
C VAL A 125 7.91 -12.47 -1.37
N THR A 126 7.14 -11.80 -0.51
CA THR A 126 6.30 -12.44 0.52
C THR A 126 4.87 -12.77 0.07
N ALA A 127 4.49 -12.42 -1.16
CA ALA A 127 3.16 -12.62 -1.72
C ALA A 127 2.76 -14.10 -1.77
N ARG A 128 3.66 -14.99 -2.20
CA ARG A 128 3.38 -16.43 -2.30
C ARG A 128 3.11 -17.07 -0.93
N PRO A 129 3.95 -16.83 0.11
CA PRO A 129 3.62 -17.24 1.49
C PRO A 129 2.29 -16.68 1.99
N LEU A 130 1.99 -15.40 1.76
CA LEU A 130 0.73 -14.78 2.16
C LEU A 130 -0.46 -15.46 1.47
N TRP A 131 -0.38 -15.66 0.16
CA TRP A 131 -1.42 -16.31 -0.64
C TRP A 131 -1.73 -17.74 -0.19
N ARG A 132 -0.69 -18.52 0.11
CA ARG A 132 -0.84 -19.92 0.56
C ARG A 132 -1.61 -20.04 1.87
N HIS A 133 -1.42 -19.09 2.79
CA HIS A 133 -2.08 -19.10 4.10
C HIS A 133 -3.37 -18.27 4.12
N ALA A 134 -3.62 -17.47 3.08
CA ALA A 134 -4.89 -16.79 2.87
C ALA A 134 -5.97 -17.80 2.42
N GLY A 135 -7.16 -17.70 3.02
CA GLY A 135 -8.29 -18.59 2.75
C GLY A 135 -8.38 -19.86 3.61
N GLY A 136 -7.59 -19.98 4.70
CA GLY A 136 -7.72 -21.06 5.70
C GLY A 136 -9.05 -21.01 6.48
N PRO A 137 -9.55 -22.15 7.01
CA PRO A 137 -10.96 -22.53 7.00
C PRO A 137 -11.84 -21.60 7.85
N GLY A 138 -12.55 -20.73 7.15
CA GLY A 138 -13.68 -19.96 7.67
C GLY A 138 -14.92 -20.24 6.84
N ARG A 139 -15.24 -21.53 6.66
CA ARG A 139 -16.59 -22.02 6.43
C ARG A 139 -17.07 -22.65 7.72
#